data_AF-A0A953IRF0-F1
#
_entry.id   AF-A0A953IRF0-F1
#
_cell.length_a   1.000
_cell.length_b   1.000
_cell.length_c   1.000
_cell.angle_alpha   90.00
_cell.angle_beta   90.00
_cell.angle_gamma   90.00
#
_symmetry.space_group_name_H-M   'P 1'
#
loop_
_entity.id
_entity.type
_entity.pdbx_description
1 polymer ?
#
loop_
_entity_poly.entity_id
_entity_poly.type
_entity_poly.pdbx_seq_one_letter_code
_entity_poly.pdbx_strand_id
1 'polypeptide(L)'
;MTAEIITFEALRQKTYRAPPRAPEPDNRSQIAKNEDLRRDRKEAWRKADALTNFWRASLDFFDAVSRAHDHGLKDARGLARTSHEERWPILERYREAMGKHLLTPAPDMAAVTWKRQQLGKTYLGVKKELVEKSIADDIAFLDAHPTRNSRANKLRKGESR
;
A
#
# COMPACT_ATOMS: atom_id res chain seq x y z
N MET A 1 -1.28 -59.84 46.97
CA MET A 1 -0.54 -58.76 47.65
C MET A 1 0.04 -57.88 46.56
N THR A 2 -0.27 -56.59 46.64
CA THR A 2 -0.23 -55.58 45.59
C THR A 2 1.19 -55.09 45.29
N ALA A 3 1.58 -55.08 44.01
CA ALA A 3 2.74 -54.34 43.55
C ALA A 3 2.30 -52.90 43.21
N GLU A 4 2.73 -51.94 44.03
CA GLU A 4 2.57 -50.51 43.74
C GLU A 4 3.64 -50.07 42.75
N ILE A 5 3.21 -49.61 41.57
CA ILE A 5 4.06 -48.93 40.60
C ILE A 5 4.16 -47.47 41.04
N ILE A 6 5.32 -47.08 41.56
CA ILE A 6 5.66 -45.68 41.86
C ILE A 6 5.74 -44.94 40.53
N THR A 7 4.81 -44.02 40.28
CA THR A 7 4.87 -43.10 39.15
C THR A 7 5.83 -41.97 39.49
N PHE A 8 6.96 -41.91 38.77
CA PHE A 8 7.93 -40.82 38.89
C PHE A 8 7.39 -39.61 38.10
N GLU A 9 6.63 -38.75 38.77
CA GLU A 9 6.13 -37.51 38.18
C GLU A 9 7.30 -36.53 38.05
N ALA A 10 7.81 -36.40 36.82
CA ALA A 10 8.89 -35.49 36.51
C ALA A 10 8.52 -34.06 36.91
N LEU A 11 9.32 -33.49 37.83
CA LEU A 11 9.34 -32.07 38.16
C LEU A 11 9.61 -31.26 36.89
N ARG A 12 8.56 -30.93 36.15
CA ARG A 12 8.61 -29.98 35.05
C ARG A 12 8.84 -28.62 35.70
N GLN A 13 10.10 -28.18 35.73
CA GLN A 13 10.45 -26.83 36.14
C GLN A 13 9.61 -25.85 35.32
N LYS A 14 8.62 -25.23 35.95
CA LYS A 14 7.93 -24.06 35.41
C LYS A 14 9.00 -23.00 35.25
N THR A 15 9.47 -22.79 34.03
CA THR A 15 10.28 -21.61 33.71
C THR A 15 9.39 -20.40 33.97
N TYR A 16 9.66 -19.69 35.07
CA TYR A 16 9.05 -18.40 35.32
C TYR A 16 9.53 -17.46 34.22
N ARG A 17 8.72 -17.32 33.17
CA ARG A 17 8.91 -16.27 32.16
C ARG A 17 8.57 -14.97 32.86
N ALA A 18 9.58 -14.16 33.16
CA ALA A 18 9.37 -12.83 33.73
C ALA A 18 8.33 -12.08 32.90
N PRO A 19 7.41 -11.33 33.53
CA PRO A 19 6.43 -10.55 32.79
C PRO A 19 7.17 -9.65 31.78
N PRO A 20 6.62 -9.49 30.57
CA PRO A 20 7.27 -8.66 29.56
C PRO A 20 7.56 -7.29 30.17
N ARG A 21 8.83 -6.88 30.14
CA ARG A 21 9.27 -5.57 30.61
C ARG A 21 8.38 -4.52 29.96
N ALA A 22 7.79 -3.64 30.77
CA ALA A 22 6.96 -2.56 30.26
C ALA A 22 7.74 -1.81 29.16
N PRO A 23 7.10 -1.48 28.03
CA PRO A 23 7.80 -0.77 26.96
C PRO A 23 8.38 0.52 27.53
N GLU A 24 9.69 0.72 27.32
CA GLU A 24 10.35 1.95 27.76
C GLU A 24 9.65 3.16 27.10
N PRO A 25 9.52 4.29 27.82
CA PRO A 25 8.88 5.48 27.27
C PRO A 25 9.67 5.96 26.05
N ASP A 26 9.00 6.06 24.90
CA ASP A 26 9.60 6.53 23.66
C ASP A 26 10.00 8.01 23.79
N ASN A 27 11.28 8.24 24.09
CA ASN A 27 11.91 9.54 24.31
C ASN A 27 12.20 10.32 23.01
N ARG A 28 11.79 9.81 21.85
CA ARG A 28 12.02 10.48 20.57
C ARG A 28 11.16 11.73 20.44
N SER A 29 11.69 12.73 19.74
CA SER A 29 10.96 13.94 19.40
C SER A 29 9.69 13.63 18.60
N GLN A 30 8.66 14.46 18.76
CA GLN A 30 7.42 14.32 17.99
C GLN A 30 7.66 14.36 16.47
N ILE A 31 8.71 15.07 16.02
CA ILE A 31 9.08 15.16 14.61
C ILE A 31 9.57 13.79 14.09
N ALA A 32 10.41 13.10 14.86
CA ALA A 32 10.90 11.77 14.49
C ALA A 32 9.74 10.75 14.45
N LYS A 33 8.82 10.82 15.43
CA LYS A 33 7.59 10.01 15.43
C LYS A 33 6.71 10.28 14.20
N ASN A 34 6.53 11.54 13.83
CA ASN A 34 5.79 11.92 12.62
C ASN A 34 6.48 11.44 11.34
N GLU A 35 7.82 11.47 11.29
CA GLU A 35 8.59 11.02 10.14
C GLU A 35 8.45 9.50 9.92
N ASP A 36 8.45 8.72 10.99
CA ASP A 36 8.17 7.28 10.94
C ASP A 36 6.76 7.00 10.40
N LEU A 37 5.73 7.66 10.95
CA LEU A 37 4.36 7.51 10.47
C LEU A 37 4.23 7.82 8.96
N ARG A 38 4.95 8.84 8.48
CA ARG A 38 4.97 9.16 7.04
C ARG A 38 5.75 8.14 6.23
N ARG A 39 6.84 7.57 6.77
CA ARG A 39 7.60 6.51 6.13
C ARG A 39 6.75 5.25 5.94
N ASP A 40 5.99 4.87 6.96
CA ASP A 40 5.12 3.70 6.92
C ASP A 40 4.01 3.88 5.86
N ARG A 41 3.37 5.06 5.83
CA ARG A 41 2.42 5.41 4.75
C ARG A 41 3.08 5.36 3.37
N LYS A 42 4.33 5.84 3.25
CA LYS A 42 5.06 5.86 1.98
C LYS A 42 5.35 4.45 1.47
N GLU A 43 5.68 3.52 2.36
CA GLU A 43 5.88 2.13 1.98
C GLU A 43 4.58 1.47 1.51
N ALA A 44 3.49 1.64 2.26
CA ALA A 44 2.17 1.14 1.87
C ALA A 44 1.74 1.70 0.50
N TRP A 45 1.91 3.01 0.31
CA TRP A 45 1.64 3.70 -0.95
C TRP A 45 2.45 3.11 -2.11
N ARG A 46 3.76 2.93 -1.94
CA ARG A 46 4.64 2.35 -2.97
C ARG A 46 4.23 0.94 -3.37
N LYS A 47 3.79 0.11 -2.42
CA LYS A 47 3.30 -1.25 -2.71
C LYS A 47 2.02 -1.20 -3.55
N ALA A 48 1.09 -0.31 -3.19
CA ALA A 48 -0.15 -0.13 -3.95
C ALA A 48 0.09 0.44 -5.36
N ASP A 49 1.03 1.39 -5.49
CA ASP A 49 1.48 1.93 -6.77
C ASP A 49 2.12 0.87 -7.66
N ALA A 50 3.06 0.09 -7.11
CA ALA A 50 3.70 -1.00 -7.84
C ALA A 50 2.68 -2.04 -8.35
N LEU A 51 1.72 -2.43 -7.50
CA LEU A 51 0.66 -3.36 -7.90
C LEU A 51 -0.22 -2.80 -9.02
N THR A 52 -0.58 -1.51 -8.91
CA THR A 52 -1.36 -0.80 -9.93
C THR A 52 -0.62 -0.76 -11.27
N ASN A 53 0.66 -0.39 -11.24
CA ASN A 53 1.50 -0.28 -12.43
C ASN A 53 1.78 -1.64 -13.06
N PHE A 54 1.93 -2.69 -12.24
CA PHE A 54 2.05 -4.06 -12.74
C PHE A 54 0.84 -4.44 -13.60
N TRP A 55 -0.38 -4.32 -13.08
CA TRP A 55 -1.58 -4.70 -13.83
C TRP A 55 -1.84 -3.81 -15.04
N ARG A 56 -1.48 -2.53 -14.97
CA ARG A 56 -1.51 -1.65 -16.14
C ARG A 56 -0.55 -2.13 -17.22
N ALA A 57 0.70 -2.42 -16.85
CA ALA A 57 1.68 -2.94 -17.78
C ALA A 57 1.27 -4.30 -18.36
N SER A 58 0.61 -5.15 -17.59
CA SER A 58 0.04 -6.41 -18.08
C SER A 58 -1.04 -6.17 -19.15
N LEU A 59 -1.91 -5.17 -18.98
CA LEU A 59 -2.89 -4.79 -20.01
C LEU A 59 -2.20 -4.27 -21.28
N ASP A 60 -1.24 -3.36 -21.12
CA ASP A 60 -0.51 -2.78 -22.25
C ASP A 60 0.27 -3.87 -23.03
N PHE A 61 0.91 -4.80 -22.31
CA PHE A 61 1.60 -5.94 -22.90
C PHE A 61 0.62 -6.89 -23.62
N PHE A 62 -0.51 -7.21 -22.99
CA PHE A 62 -1.55 -8.04 -23.60
C PHE A 62 -2.03 -7.44 -24.93
N ASP A 63 -2.36 -6.14 -24.94
CA ASP A 63 -2.83 -5.43 -26.13
C ASP A 63 -1.74 -5.37 -27.22
N ALA A 64 -0.47 -5.20 -26.83
CA ALA A 64 0.66 -5.22 -27.76
C ALA A 64 0.86 -6.59 -28.42
N VAL A 65 0.78 -7.68 -27.65
CA VAL A 65 0.92 -9.05 -28.16
C VAL A 65 -0.23 -9.41 -29.09
N SER A 66 -1.47 -9.03 -28.74
CA SER A 66 -2.64 -9.25 -29.61
C SER A 66 -2.42 -8.62 -30.98
N ARG A 67 -2.06 -7.32 -31.01
CA ARG A 67 -1.79 -6.59 -32.26
C ARG A 67 -0.65 -7.20 -33.05
N ALA A 68 0.40 -7.66 -32.37
CA ALA A 68 1.55 -8.26 -33.04
C ALA A 68 1.18 -9.57 -33.75
N HIS A 69 0.31 -10.39 -33.14
CA HIS A 69 -0.26 -11.57 -33.79
C HIS A 69 -1.17 -11.21 -34.96
N ASP A 70 -2.05 -10.21 -34.79
CA ASP A 70 -2.98 -9.75 -35.84
C ASP A 70 -2.24 -9.24 -37.09
N HIS A 71 -1.04 -8.68 -36.90
CA HIS A 71 -0.17 -8.20 -37.98
C HIS A 71 0.92 -9.20 -38.41
N GLY A 72 0.94 -10.41 -37.86
CA GLY A 72 1.89 -11.46 -38.26
C GLY A 72 3.36 -11.14 -37.97
N LEU A 73 3.65 -10.31 -36.94
CA LEU A 73 5.02 -10.00 -36.55
C LEU A 73 5.76 -11.26 -36.12
N LYS A 74 6.94 -11.50 -36.69
CA LYS A 74 7.76 -12.69 -36.41
C LYS A 74 8.15 -12.78 -34.93
N ASP A 75 8.37 -11.65 -34.28
CA ASP A 75 8.77 -11.55 -32.88
C ASP A 75 7.68 -12.06 -31.91
N ALA A 76 6.42 -12.07 -32.33
CA ALA A 76 5.30 -12.56 -31.51
C ALA A 76 5.12 -14.10 -31.58
N ARG A 77 5.83 -14.81 -32.49
CA ARG A 77 5.63 -16.26 -32.70
C ARG A 77 5.91 -17.10 -31.45
N GLY A 78 6.81 -16.65 -30.58
CA GLY A 78 7.14 -17.32 -29.31
C GLY A 78 6.24 -16.94 -28.14
N LEU A 79 5.34 -15.98 -28.32
CA LEU A 79 4.43 -15.51 -27.28
C LEU A 79 3.08 -16.21 -27.42
N ALA A 80 2.46 -16.55 -26.28
CA ALA A 80 1.12 -17.11 -26.27
C ALA A 80 0.15 -16.18 -27.02
N ARG A 81 -0.73 -16.78 -27.84
CA ARG A 81 -1.77 -16.02 -28.52
C ARG A 81 -2.78 -15.59 -27.48
N THR A 82 -3.05 -14.30 -27.43
CA THR A 82 -3.99 -13.71 -26.48
C THR A 82 -5.42 -13.87 -26.97
N SER A 83 -6.35 -14.23 -26.08
CA SER A 83 -7.79 -14.26 -26.39
C SER A 83 -8.52 -13.12 -25.70
N HIS A 84 -9.57 -12.57 -26.31
CA HIS A 84 -10.31 -11.44 -25.72
C HIS A 84 -10.87 -11.78 -24.31
N GLU A 85 -11.18 -13.05 -24.06
CA GLU A 85 -11.66 -13.55 -22.76
C GLU A 85 -10.59 -13.43 -21.66
N GLU A 86 -9.31 -13.63 -21.99
CA GLU A 86 -8.19 -13.48 -21.04
C GLU A 86 -7.94 -12.03 -20.62
N ARG A 87 -8.42 -11.06 -21.41
CA ARG A 87 -8.25 -9.63 -21.12
C ARG A 87 -9.07 -9.18 -19.91
N TRP A 88 -10.27 -9.76 -19.74
CA TRP A 88 -11.22 -9.33 -18.71
C TRP A 88 -10.70 -9.52 -17.29
N PRO A 89 -10.13 -10.68 -16.91
CA PRO A 89 -9.50 -10.85 -15.60
C PRO A 89 -8.38 -9.83 -15.32
N ILE A 90 -7.54 -9.51 -16.31
CA ILE A 90 -6.45 -8.52 -16.13
C ILE A 90 -7.04 -7.13 -15.85
N LEU A 91 -8.08 -6.75 -16.60
CA LEU A 91 -8.76 -5.47 -16.40
C LEU A 91 -9.43 -5.38 -15.03
N GLU A 92 -10.05 -6.45 -14.57
CA GLU A 92 -10.65 -6.53 -13.24
C GLU A 92 -9.59 -6.35 -12.14
N ARG A 93 -8.46 -7.06 -12.24
CA ARG A 93 -7.33 -6.91 -11.32
C ARG A 93 -6.75 -5.50 -11.33
N TYR A 94 -6.65 -4.88 -12.50
CA TYR A 94 -6.22 -3.49 -12.61
C TYR A 94 -7.17 -2.53 -11.88
N ARG A 95 -8.49 -2.69 -12.08
CA ARG A 95 -9.51 -1.88 -11.40
C ARG A 95 -9.48 -2.08 -9.89
N GLU A 96 -9.35 -3.33 -9.44
CA GLU A 96 -9.21 -3.67 -8.02
C GLU A 96 -7.96 -3.02 -7.41
N ALA A 97 -6.81 -3.10 -8.08
CA ALA A 97 -5.56 -2.50 -7.64
C ALA A 97 -5.64 -0.96 -7.58
N MET A 98 -6.22 -0.33 -8.62
CA MET A 98 -6.48 1.11 -8.65
C MET A 98 -7.35 1.54 -7.47
N GLY A 99 -8.40 0.78 -7.16
CA GLY A 99 -9.29 1.08 -6.04
C GLY A 99 -8.56 1.01 -4.69
N LYS A 100 -7.78 -0.06 -4.48
CA LYS A 100 -6.93 -0.18 -3.28
C LYS A 100 -5.92 0.95 -3.17
N HIS A 101 -5.29 1.36 -4.27
CA HIS A 101 -4.32 2.45 -4.29
C HIS A 101 -4.96 3.80 -3.94
N LEU A 102 -6.16 4.09 -4.46
CA LEU A 102 -6.90 5.32 -4.13
C LEU A 102 -7.31 5.41 -2.66
N LEU A 103 -7.58 4.27 -2.03
CA LEU A 103 -7.94 4.21 -0.60
C LEU A 103 -6.71 4.08 0.31
N THR A 104 -5.53 3.83 -0.25
CA THR A 104 -4.29 3.75 0.53
C THR A 104 -3.94 5.14 1.07
N PRO A 105 -3.60 5.32 2.36
CA PRO A 105 -3.30 6.64 2.90
C PRO A 105 -2.12 7.33 2.17
N ALA A 106 -2.31 8.57 1.76
CA ALA A 106 -1.28 9.33 1.05
C ALA A 106 -0.14 9.73 2.01
N PRO A 107 1.14 9.57 1.60
CA PRO A 107 2.29 9.98 2.41
C PRO A 107 2.63 11.47 2.30
N ASP A 108 2.21 12.12 1.21
CA ASP A 108 2.51 13.53 0.92
C ASP A 108 1.46 14.19 0.01
N MET A 109 1.64 15.49 -0.25
CA MET A 109 0.74 16.27 -1.09
C MET A 109 0.79 15.90 -2.57
N ALA A 110 1.88 15.29 -3.06
CA ALA A 110 1.95 14.84 -4.44
C ALA A 110 1.04 13.62 -4.65
N ALA A 111 1.04 12.68 -3.71
CA ALA A 111 0.11 11.56 -3.70
C ALA A 111 -1.36 12.02 -3.57
N VAL A 112 -1.65 13.03 -2.73
CA VAL A 112 -2.99 13.64 -2.68
C VAL A 112 -3.38 14.25 -4.03
N THR A 113 -2.46 14.95 -4.68
CA THR A 113 -2.70 15.55 -6.01
C THR A 113 -2.97 14.47 -7.05
N TRP A 114 -2.23 13.36 -7.00
CA TRP A 114 -2.50 12.19 -7.85
C TRP A 114 -3.91 11.62 -7.61
N LYS A 115 -4.35 11.45 -6.35
CA LYS A 115 -5.72 10.97 -6.05
C LYS A 115 -6.77 11.89 -6.66
N ARG A 116 -6.59 13.21 -6.55
CA ARG A 116 -7.49 14.21 -7.15
C ARG A 116 -7.56 14.08 -8.68
N GLN A 117 -6.44 13.81 -9.34
CA GLN A 117 -6.41 13.59 -10.80
C GLN A 117 -7.12 12.31 -11.24
N GLN A 118 -7.22 11.31 -10.36
CA GLN A 118 -8.02 10.11 -10.63
C GLN A 118 -9.51 10.32 -10.36
N LEU A 119 -9.89 11.36 -9.62
CA LEU A 119 -11.28 11.69 -9.35
C LEU A 119 -12.05 11.95 -10.66
N GLY A 120 -13.25 11.40 -10.78
CA GLY A 120 -14.09 11.57 -11.97
C GLY A 120 -13.85 10.54 -13.08
N LYS A 121 -12.85 9.66 -12.92
CA LYS A 121 -12.69 8.53 -13.84
C LYS A 121 -13.70 7.43 -13.51
N THR A 122 -14.66 7.24 -14.40
CA THR A 122 -15.80 6.33 -14.22
C THR A 122 -15.40 4.85 -14.16
N TYR A 123 -14.24 4.48 -14.69
CA TYR A 123 -13.80 3.09 -14.80
C TYR A 123 -13.13 2.51 -13.54
N LEU A 124 -12.99 3.30 -12.46
CA LEU A 124 -12.18 2.93 -11.30
C LEU A 124 -12.89 1.99 -10.31
N GLY A 125 -14.19 1.74 -10.48
CA GLY A 125 -14.94 0.80 -9.64
C GLY A 125 -15.08 1.19 -8.16
N VAL A 126 -14.57 2.36 -7.75
CA VAL A 126 -14.69 2.90 -6.39
C VAL A 126 -15.66 4.07 -6.39
N LYS A 127 -16.53 4.11 -5.38
CA LYS A 127 -17.46 5.22 -5.15
C LYS A 127 -16.68 6.52 -4.97
N LYS A 128 -17.09 7.56 -5.69
CA LYS A 128 -16.44 8.88 -5.69
C LYS A 128 -16.33 9.43 -4.26
N GLU A 129 -17.38 9.28 -3.48
CA GLU A 129 -17.51 9.78 -2.11
C GLU A 129 -16.45 9.17 -1.18
N LEU A 130 -16.08 7.90 -1.39
CA LEU A 130 -15.04 7.23 -0.61
C LEU A 130 -13.65 7.80 -0.91
N VAL A 131 -13.40 8.12 -2.18
CA VAL A 131 -12.12 8.73 -2.60
C VAL A 131 -12.01 10.16 -2.07
N GLU A 132 -13.09 10.94 -2.13
CA GLU A 132 -13.14 12.29 -1.57
C GLU A 132 -12.89 12.29 -0.07
N LYS A 133 -13.53 11.37 0.67
CA LYS A 133 -13.29 11.19 2.10
C LYS A 133 -11.83 10.82 2.37
N SER A 134 -11.27 9.86 1.64
CA SER A 134 -9.86 9.47 1.78
C SER A 134 -8.90 10.64 1.55
N ILE A 135 -9.18 11.49 0.57
CA ILE A 135 -8.41 12.71 0.30
C ILE A 135 -8.48 13.69 1.48
N ALA A 136 -9.68 13.91 2.05
CA ALA A 136 -9.86 14.79 3.19
C ALA A 136 -9.11 14.29 4.43
N ASP A 137 -9.21 12.99 4.72
CA ASP A 137 -8.50 12.32 5.83
C ASP A 137 -6.98 12.44 5.67
N ASP A 138 -6.48 12.30 4.43
CA ASP A 138 -5.06 12.46 4.14
C ASP A 138 -4.56 13.87 4.36
N ILE A 139 -5.32 14.89 3.92
CA ILE A 139 -4.95 16.30 4.16
C ILE A 139 -4.91 16.59 5.65
N ALA A 140 -5.94 16.18 6.40
CA ALA A 140 -5.99 16.35 7.84
C ALA A 140 -4.80 15.67 8.55
N PHE A 141 -4.44 14.46 8.12
CA PHE A 141 -3.27 13.76 8.65
C PHE A 141 -1.97 14.52 8.36
N LEU A 142 -1.78 15.01 7.14
CA LEU A 142 -0.55 15.71 6.75
C LEU A 142 -0.38 17.03 7.50
N ASP A 143 -1.47 17.72 7.81
CA ASP A 143 -1.47 18.94 8.62
C ASP A 143 -1.19 18.64 10.11
N ALA A 144 -1.78 17.58 10.65
CA ALA A 144 -1.58 17.17 12.05
C ALA A 144 -0.17 16.59 12.31
N HIS A 145 0.47 16.00 11.30
CA HIS A 145 1.78 15.33 11.43
C HIS A 145 2.84 16.00 10.56
N PRO A 146 3.28 17.23 10.89
CA PRO A 146 4.32 17.92 10.14
C PRO A 146 5.68 17.27 10.40
N THR A 147 6.48 17.18 9.34
CA THR A 147 7.91 16.83 9.38
C THR A 147 8.79 18.08 9.32
N ARG A 148 10.08 17.95 9.64
CA ARG A 148 11.06 19.06 9.59
C ARG A 148 11.04 19.79 8.25
N ASN A 149 11.04 19.04 7.14
CA ASN A 149 11.04 19.60 5.79
C ASN A 149 9.72 20.31 5.46
N SER A 150 8.58 19.79 5.93
CA SER A 150 7.29 20.43 5.73
C SER A 150 7.18 21.77 6.47
N ARG A 151 7.72 21.86 7.70
CA ARG A 151 7.78 23.12 8.47
C ARG A 151 8.67 24.15 7.81
N ALA A 152 9.88 23.75 7.41
CA ALA A 152 10.79 24.64 6.69
C ALA A 152 10.16 25.20 5.40
N ASN A 153 9.46 24.36 4.63
CA ASN A 153 8.74 24.82 3.45
C ASN A 153 7.56 25.75 3.76
N LYS A 154 6.84 25.53 4.87
CA LYS A 154 5.73 26.39 5.30
C LYS A 154 6.23 27.78 5.71
N LEU A 155 7.35 27.84 6.43
CA LEU A 155 8.01 29.10 6.81
C LEU A 155 8.48 29.88 5.59
N ARG A 156 9.20 29.23 4.66
CA ARG A 156 9.66 29.86 3.40
C ARG A 156 8.52 30.41 2.54
N LYS A 157 7.36 29.73 2.51
CA LYS A 157 6.17 30.22 1.80
C LYS A 157 5.42 31.34 2.53
N GLY A 158 5.53 31.40 3.86
CA GLY A 158 4.92 32.45 4.68
C GLY A 158 5.69 33.77 4.67
N GLU A 159 7.01 33.71 4.48
CA GLU A 159 7.91 34.88 4.38
C GLU A 159 7.91 35.53 2.99
N SER A 160 7.25 34.94 2.00
CA SER A 160 7.13 35.49 0.63
C SER A 160 5.85 36.33 0.43
N ARG A 161 5.34 36.99 1.47
CA ARG A 161 4.15 37.87 1.41
C ARG A 161 4.49 39.29 1.80
#